data_AF-A0ABD2N0P8-F1
#
_entry.id   AF-A0ABD2N0P8-F1
#
_cell.length_a   1.000
_cell.length_b   1.000
_cell.length_c   1.000
_cell.angle_alpha   90.00
_cell.angle_beta   90.00
_cell.angle_gamma   90.00
#
_symmetry.space_group_name_H-M   'P 1'
#
loop_
_entity.id
_entity.type
_entity.pdbx_description
1 polymer ?
#
loop_
_entity_poly.entity_id
_entity_poly.type
_entity_poly.pdbx_seq_one_letter_code
_entity_poly.pdbx_strand_id
1 'polypeptide(L)'
;MSVVREKHDLQSNKILSSVEKSKAITPEDVLRLTKITETYLCDPDANIYDIDFTRFKIRDLESGAVLFEIAKPVPENVDENVEKNAETEEPLDPNSGRFVRYQFTPQFLKLKTVGATVEFTVGSRPVNRFRMIERHFFRDKLLKTFDFEFGFCIPYSKNTCEHIYEFPTLAPDLVKEMIAAPFETRSDSFYFVDDRLIMHNKADYAYNGGMSSQT
;
A
#
# COMPACT_ATOMS: atom_id res chain seq x y z
N MET A 1 16.91 5.73 43.66
CA MET A 1 15.90 4.86 44.30
C MET A 1 14.60 5.07 43.55
N SER A 2 14.40 4.27 42.50
CA SER A 2 13.43 3.17 42.44
C SER A 2 12.07 3.63 41.92
N VAL A 3 11.85 3.44 40.61
CA VAL A 3 10.50 3.34 40.04
C VAL A 3 10.42 1.99 39.34
N VAL A 4 9.41 1.24 39.75
CA VAL A 4 9.20 -0.18 39.54
C VAL A 4 8.83 -0.44 38.08
N ARG A 5 9.57 -1.34 37.42
CA ARG A 5 9.16 -1.99 36.17
C ARG A 5 8.18 -3.10 36.52
N GLU A 6 6.90 -2.90 36.22
CA GLU A 6 5.95 -4.02 36.18
C GLU A 6 6.20 -4.85 34.93
N LYS A 7 6.63 -6.09 35.17
CA LYS A 7 6.60 -7.18 34.18
C LYS A 7 5.18 -7.72 34.18
N HIS A 8 4.51 -7.65 33.03
CA HIS A 8 3.31 -8.44 32.78
C HIS A 8 3.70 -9.59 31.83
N ASP A 9 4.17 -10.69 32.43
CA ASP A 9 4.21 -12.00 31.79
C ASP A 9 2.94 -12.75 32.20
N LEU A 10 2.22 -13.28 31.22
CA LEU A 10 1.34 -14.47 31.26
C LEU A 10 0.70 -14.58 29.85
N GLN A 11 1.41 -15.19 28.90
CA GLN A 11 1.19 -16.58 28.49
C GLN A 11 -0.27 -16.91 28.15
N SER A 12 -0.62 -16.83 26.86
CA SER A 12 -1.04 -17.99 26.05
C SER A 12 -1.80 -17.50 24.83
N ASN A 13 -1.09 -17.30 23.72
CA ASN A 13 -1.63 -17.56 22.39
C ASN A 13 -0.52 -18.22 21.58
N LYS A 14 -0.26 -19.47 21.94
CA LYS A 14 0.59 -20.39 21.20
C LYS A 14 -0.21 -21.00 20.05
N ILE A 15 -0.72 -20.15 19.15
CA ILE A 15 -1.27 -20.56 17.86
C ILE A 15 -0.66 -19.58 16.85
N LEU A 16 0.29 -20.08 16.05
CA LEU A 16 1.13 -19.42 15.02
C LEU A 16 2.64 -19.36 15.30
N SER A 17 3.20 -20.19 16.20
CA SER A 17 4.67 -20.29 16.37
C SER A 17 5.36 -21.47 15.68
N SER A 18 4.72 -22.22 14.78
CA SER A 18 5.45 -23.31 14.08
C SER A 18 4.82 -23.86 12.79
N VAL A 19 4.21 -23.03 11.94
CA VAL A 19 3.77 -23.49 10.61
C VAL A 19 4.41 -22.64 9.51
N GLU A 20 5.37 -23.27 8.83
CA GLU A 20 5.76 -23.06 7.42
C GLU A 20 6.37 -21.70 7.01
N LYS A 21 7.68 -21.55 7.24
CA LYS A 21 8.55 -20.65 6.46
C LYS A 21 8.70 -21.04 4.96
N SER A 22 7.78 -21.83 4.38
CA SER A 22 8.00 -22.43 3.06
C SER A 22 6.73 -22.59 2.21
N LYS A 23 5.71 -21.75 2.39
CA LYS A 23 4.61 -21.67 1.43
C LYS A 23 4.51 -20.27 0.86
N ALA A 24 4.69 -20.17 -0.46
CA ALA A 24 4.46 -18.92 -1.17
C ALA A 24 2.99 -18.53 -1.00
N ILE A 25 2.75 -17.27 -0.64
CA ILE A 25 1.40 -16.73 -0.47
C ILE A 25 0.78 -16.52 -1.85
N THR A 26 -0.44 -17.01 -2.00
CA THR A 26 -1.20 -17.01 -3.26
C THR A 26 -2.31 -15.95 -3.24
N PRO A 27 -2.86 -15.57 -4.42
CA PRO A 27 -4.03 -14.71 -4.50
C PRO A 27 -5.22 -15.22 -3.66
N GLU A 28 -5.46 -16.53 -3.65
CA GLU A 28 -6.55 -17.14 -2.90
C GLU A 28 -6.37 -16.98 -1.39
N ASP A 29 -5.14 -16.99 -0.90
CA ASP A 29 -4.83 -16.78 0.51
C ASP A 29 -5.24 -15.38 0.96
N VAL A 30 -4.92 -14.34 0.18
CA VAL A 30 -5.25 -12.96 0.54
C VAL A 30 -6.73 -12.62 0.34
N LEU A 31 -7.40 -13.27 -0.61
CA LEU A 31 -8.85 -13.09 -0.83
C LEU A 31 -9.69 -13.57 0.37
N ARG A 32 -9.16 -14.54 1.15
CA ARG A 32 -9.81 -15.06 2.36
C ARG A 32 -9.59 -14.19 3.61
N LEU A 33 -8.74 -13.17 3.55
CA LEU A 33 -8.45 -12.32 4.71
C LEU A 33 -9.67 -11.50 5.11
N THR A 34 -10.12 -11.67 6.34
CA THR A 34 -11.27 -10.90 6.88
C THR A 34 -10.87 -9.59 7.55
N LYS A 35 -9.57 -9.36 7.76
CA LYS A 35 -9.02 -8.19 8.46
C LYS A 35 -7.74 -7.71 7.78
N ILE A 36 -7.33 -6.49 8.13
CA ILE A 36 -6.01 -5.96 7.79
C ILE A 36 -4.92 -6.84 8.41
N THR A 37 -3.82 -7.04 7.69
CA THR A 37 -2.68 -7.79 8.21
C THR A 37 -1.87 -6.94 9.20
N GLU A 38 -1.43 -7.55 10.31
CA GLU A 38 -0.63 -6.85 11.33
C GLU A 38 0.79 -6.56 10.85
N THR A 39 1.36 -7.46 10.04
CA THR A 39 2.72 -7.37 9.51
C THR A 39 2.72 -7.49 7.99
N TYR A 40 3.87 -7.21 7.37
CA TYR A 40 4.04 -7.52 5.96
C TYR A 40 4.10 -9.04 5.73
N LEU A 41 3.43 -9.51 4.68
CA LEU A 41 3.37 -10.91 4.28
C LEU A 41 4.56 -11.37 3.41
N CYS A 42 5.42 -10.45 2.97
CA CYS A 42 6.65 -10.76 2.26
C CYS A 42 7.76 -9.75 2.59
N ASP A 43 9.00 -10.25 2.58
CA ASP A 43 10.20 -9.42 2.68
C ASP A 43 10.40 -8.60 1.40
N PRO A 44 11.10 -7.44 1.47
CA PRO A 44 11.44 -6.65 0.29
C PRO A 44 12.19 -7.47 -0.78
N ASP A 45 13.04 -8.40 -0.36
CA ASP A 45 13.83 -9.29 -1.23
C ASP A 45 12.96 -10.25 -2.06
N ALA A 46 11.66 -10.39 -1.75
CA ALA A 46 10.73 -11.15 -2.58
C ALA A 46 10.50 -10.49 -3.95
N ASN A 47 10.78 -9.19 -4.08
CA ASN A 47 10.70 -8.45 -5.35
C ASN A 47 11.92 -8.73 -6.25
N ILE A 48 12.10 -9.99 -6.65
CA ILE A 48 13.19 -10.42 -7.53
C ILE A 48 13.10 -9.91 -8.98
N TYR A 49 12.04 -9.16 -9.29
CA TYR A 49 11.76 -8.59 -10.61
C TYR A 49 12.15 -7.10 -10.70
N ASP A 50 12.65 -6.54 -9.60
CA ASP A 50 12.99 -5.12 -9.45
C ASP A 50 11.84 -4.21 -9.92
N ILE A 51 10.59 -4.57 -9.57
CA ILE A 51 9.44 -3.73 -9.87
C ILE A 51 9.51 -2.51 -8.96
N ASP A 52 9.55 -1.32 -9.56
CA ASP A 52 9.59 -0.08 -8.79
C ASP A 52 8.53 0.92 -9.25
N PHE A 53 7.68 1.36 -8.33
CA PHE A 53 6.63 2.34 -8.59
C PHE A 53 7.21 3.75 -8.54
N THR A 54 7.27 4.40 -9.70
CA THR A 54 7.89 5.72 -9.86
C THR A 54 6.90 6.87 -9.80
N ARG A 55 5.61 6.63 -10.12
CA ARG A 55 4.57 7.65 -10.07
C ARG A 55 3.22 7.04 -9.78
N PHE A 56 2.42 7.73 -8.97
CA PHE A 56 1.05 7.39 -8.67
C PHE A 56 0.19 8.64 -8.70
N LYS A 57 -0.89 8.60 -9.47
CA LYS A 57 -1.83 9.72 -9.62
C LYS A 57 -3.26 9.22 -9.55
N ILE A 58 -4.08 9.85 -8.71
CA ILE A 58 -5.52 9.60 -8.63
C ILE A 58 -6.25 10.80 -9.21
N ARG A 59 -7.20 10.55 -10.12
CA ARG A 59 -8.13 11.55 -10.64
C ARG A 59 -9.58 11.11 -10.47
N ASP A 60 -10.46 12.06 -10.22
CA ASP A 60 -11.90 11.86 -10.36
C ASP A 60 -12.23 11.73 -11.86
N LEU A 61 -12.94 10.67 -12.24
CA LEU A 61 -13.32 10.44 -13.64
C LEU A 61 -14.52 11.28 -14.08
N GLU A 62 -15.36 11.74 -13.15
CA GLU A 62 -16.51 12.59 -13.48
C GLU A 62 -16.06 14.04 -13.74
N SER A 63 -15.23 14.61 -12.86
CA SER A 63 -14.76 16.01 -13.00
C SER A 63 -13.41 16.17 -13.70
N GLY A 64 -12.61 15.11 -13.79
CA GLY A 64 -11.22 15.17 -14.27
C GLY A 64 -10.23 15.76 -13.26
N ALA A 65 -10.67 16.15 -12.06
CA ALA A 65 -9.80 16.75 -11.04
C ALA A 65 -8.78 15.75 -10.51
N VAL A 66 -7.52 16.17 -10.41
CA VAL A 66 -6.45 15.38 -9.77
C VAL A 66 -6.62 15.48 -8.25
N LEU A 67 -6.88 14.34 -7.62
CA LEU A 67 -7.14 14.24 -6.18
C LEU A 67 -5.86 13.98 -5.38
N PHE A 68 -4.90 13.32 -6.01
CA PHE A 68 -3.61 12.98 -5.41
C PHE A 68 -2.59 12.72 -6.51
N GLU A 69 -1.34 13.14 -6.28
CA GLU A 69 -0.23 12.78 -7.14
C GLU A 69 1.06 12.73 -6.33
N ILE A 70 1.84 11.67 -6.56
CA ILE A 70 3.19 11.52 -6.04
C ILE A 70 4.08 10.94 -7.13
N ALA A 71 5.30 11.45 -7.24
CA ALA A 71 6.33 10.92 -8.10
C ALA A 71 7.62 10.78 -7.28
N LYS A 72 8.35 9.69 -7.48
CA LYS A 72 9.71 9.59 -7.00
C LYS A 72 10.56 10.64 -7.73
N PRO A 73 11.46 11.35 -7.04
CA PRO A 73 12.39 12.25 -7.70
C PRO A 73 13.21 11.43 -8.70
N VAL A 74 13.27 11.90 -9.94
CA VAL A 74 14.13 11.30 -10.97
C VAL A 74 15.56 11.63 -10.56
N PRO A 75 16.48 10.65 -10.48
CA PRO A 75 17.90 10.99 -10.39
C PRO A 75 18.24 11.73 -11.69
N GLU A 76 18.29 13.06 -11.63
CA GLU A 76 18.84 13.86 -12.73
C GLU A 76 20.26 13.38 -13.00
N ASN A 77 20.60 13.26 -14.28
CA ASN A 77 21.88 12.78 -14.75
C ASN A 77 23.01 13.39 -13.92
N VAL A 78 23.79 12.52 -13.26
CA VAL A 78 25.03 12.90 -12.61
C VAL A 78 25.95 13.51 -13.68
N ASP A 79 25.98 14.84 -13.71
CA ASP A 79 27.15 15.57 -14.16
C ASP A 79 28.28 15.17 -13.20
N GLU A 80 29.40 14.70 -13.73
CA GLU A 80 30.46 13.95 -13.04
C GLU A 80 31.23 14.73 -11.95
N ASN A 81 30.70 15.80 -11.34
CA ASN A 81 31.46 16.66 -10.42
C ASN A 81 30.66 17.24 -9.25
N VAL A 82 30.03 16.42 -8.42
CA VAL A 82 29.68 16.84 -7.06
C VAL A 82 30.23 15.84 -6.04
N GLU A 83 31.19 16.33 -5.26
CA GLU A 83 31.91 15.62 -4.22
C GLU A 83 30.95 14.94 -3.24
N LYS A 84 31.31 13.71 -2.87
CA LYS A 84 30.65 12.89 -1.86
C LYS A 84 30.57 13.62 -0.52
N ASN A 85 29.45 14.25 -0.21
CA ASN A 85 29.06 14.45 1.17
C ASN A 85 28.46 13.14 1.67
N ALA A 86 29.33 12.34 2.29
CA ALA A 86 28.97 11.21 3.11
C ALA A 86 28.21 11.71 4.35
N GLU A 87 26.91 11.93 4.19
CA GLU A 87 26.00 12.12 5.32
C GLU A 87 25.42 10.76 5.69
N THR A 88 25.93 10.22 6.80
CA THR A 88 25.32 9.22 7.68
C THR A 88 24.36 8.24 6.99
N GLU A 89 24.89 7.08 6.59
CA GLU A 89 24.09 5.89 6.27
C GLU A 89 23.39 5.41 7.55
N GLU A 90 22.35 6.13 7.98
CA GLU A 90 21.25 5.55 8.75
C GLU A 90 20.79 4.32 7.94
N PRO A 91 20.64 3.14 8.56
CA PRO A 91 20.15 1.98 7.83
C PRO A 91 18.79 2.36 7.24
N LEU A 92 18.75 2.54 5.91
CA LEU A 92 17.52 2.76 5.17
C LEU A 92 16.56 1.64 5.58
N ASP A 93 15.47 2.00 6.27
CA ASP A 93 14.45 1.03 6.66
C ASP A 93 14.07 0.23 5.40
N PRO A 94 14.24 -1.10 5.38
CA PRO A 94 13.87 -1.91 4.21
C PRO A 94 12.39 -1.77 3.84
N ASN A 95 11.55 -1.26 4.75
CA ASN A 95 10.14 -0.96 4.51
C ASN A 95 9.88 0.51 4.13
N SER A 96 10.91 1.34 4.02
CA SER A 96 10.82 2.73 3.58
C SER A 96 10.17 2.79 2.19
N GLY A 97 8.99 3.40 2.12
CA GLY A 97 8.18 3.49 0.90
C GLY A 97 7.09 2.41 0.71
N ARG A 98 7.00 1.40 1.58
CA ARG A 98 5.93 0.38 1.55
C ARG A 98 4.67 0.80 2.32
N PHE A 99 4.73 1.92 3.03
CA PHE A 99 3.60 2.50 3.77
C PHE A 99 3.28 3.92 3.27
N VAL A 100 2.01 4.20 2.97
CA VAL A 100 1.55 5.53 2.55
C VAL A 100 0.40 6.00 3.43
N ARG A 101 0.50 7.23 3.93
CA ARG A 101 -0.57 7.89 4.68
C ARG A 101 -1.29 8.90 3.81
N TYR A 102 -2.56 8.65 3.51
CA TYR A 102 -3.38 9.53 2.69
C TYR A 102 -4.21 10.49 3.54
N GLN A 103 -4.22 11.75 3.14
CA GLN A 103 -5.13 12.76 3.68
C GLN A 103 -6.06 13.23 2.57
N PHE A 104 -7.33 12.85 2.70
CA PHE A 104 -8.39 13.23 1.79
C PHE A 104 -9.44 14.09 2.48
N THR A 105 -10.27 14.75 1.67
CA THR A 105 -11.42 15.51 2.15
C THR A 105 -12.65 14.58 2.25
N PRO A 106 -13.70 14.99 2.99
CA PRO A 106 -14.94 14.21 3.08
C PRO A 106 -15.60 13.95 1.73
N GLN A 107 -15.34 14.82 0.75
CA GLN A 107 -15.91 14.71 -0.59
C GLN A 107 -15.39 13.48 -1.34
N PHE A 108 -14.19 12.97 -0.99
CA PHE A 108 -13.63 11.76 -1.56
C PHE A 108 -14.54 10.53 -1.38
N LEU A 109 -15.20 10.41 -0.22
CA LEU A 109 -16.11 9.30 0.08
C LEU A 109 -17.43 9.35 -0.71
N LYS A 110 -17.70 10.45 -1.42
CA LYS A 110 -18.90 10.60 -2.27
C LYS A 110 -18.62 10.32 -3.75
N LEU A 111 -17.35 10.13 -4.12
CA LEU A 111 -16.98 9.80 -5.48
C LEU A 111 -17.50 8.42 -5.85
N LYS A 112 -17.95 8.26 -7.09
CA LYS A 112 -18.39 6.96 -7.61
C LYS A 112 -17.25 6.20 -8.26
N THR A 113 -16.44 6.92 -9.04
CA THR A 113 -15.37 6.33 -9.82
C THR A 113 -14.13 7.21 -9.79
N VAL A 114 -12.97 6.59 -9.62
CA VAL A 114 -11.67 7.28 -9.74
C VAL A 114 -10.74 6.48 -10.63
N GLY A 115 -9.92 7.19 -11.40
CA GLY A 115 -8.85 6.59 -12.20
C GLY A 115 -7.54 6.75 -11.45
N ALA A 116 -6.86 5.63 -11.20
CA ALA A 116 -5.52 5.64 -10.62
C ALA A 116 -4.49 5.27 -11.70
N THR A 117 -3.70 6.25 -12.13
CA THR A 117 -2.57 6.03 -13.02
C THR A 117 -1.34 5.67 -12.20
N VAL A 118 -0.72 4.52 -12.51
CA VAL A 118 0.56 4.07 -11.96
C VAL A 118 1.60 4.02 -13.06
N GLU A 119 2.79 4.54 -12.77
CA GLU A 119 3.98 4.33 -13.59
C GLU A 119 4.99 3.55 -12.78
N PHE A 120 5.55 2.50 -13.37
CA PHE A 120 6.53 1.64 -12.72
C PHE A 120 7.56 1.10 -13.72
N THR A 121 8.75 0.81 -13.22
CA THR A 121 9.81 0.14 -13.98
C THR A 121 9.87 -1.33 -13.64
N VAL A 122 10.38 -2.12 -14.57
CA VAL A 122 10.65 -3.56 -14.39
C VAL A 122 12.13 -3.81 -14.66
N GLY A 123 12.74 -4.66 -13.83
CA GLY A 123 14.13 -5.06 -13.98
C GLY A 123 14.39 -5.99 -15.15
N SER A 124 15.42 -6.81 -15.00
CA SER A 124 15.93 -7.68 -16.06
C SER A 124 15.05 -8.89 -16.40
N ARG A 125 14.17 -9.29 -15.47
CA ARG A 125 13.35 -10.50 -15.60
C ARG A 125 11.99 -10.16 -16.22
N PRO A 126 11.48 -11.00 -17.15
CA PRO A 126 10.12 -10.83 -17.63
C PRO A 126 9.12 -11.06 -16.50
N VAL A 127 8.06 -10.25 -16.48
CA VAL A 127 7.00 -10.34 -15.49
C VAL A 127 5.74 -10.83 -16.18
N ASN A 128 5.29 -12.03 -15.81
CA ASN A 128 4.07 -12.63 -16.36
C ASN A 128 2.94 -12.54 -15.33
N ARG A 129 1.71 -12.32 -15.82
CA ARG A 129 0.49 -12.32 -14.99
C ARG A 129 0.63 -11.42 -13.77
N PHE A 130 1.17 -10.22 -13.97
CA PHE A 130 1.30 -9.26 -12.89
C PHE A 130 -0.09 -8.83 -12.45
N ARG A 131 -0.39 -9.02 -11.16
CA ARG A 131 -1.73 -8.83 -10.59
C ARG A 131 -1.61 -8.13 -9.25
N MET A 132 -2.54 -7.22 -8.97
CA MET A 132 -2.67 -6.57 -7.66
C MET A 132 -4.04 -6.83 -7.07
N ILE A 133 -4.05 -7.30 -5.83
CA ILE A 133 -5.25 -7.39 -5.00
C ILE A 133 -5.12 -6.36 -3.89
N GLU A 134 -6.04 -5.39 -3.87
CA GLU A 134 -6.07 -4.34 -2.87
C GLU A 134 -7.35 -4.47 -2.02
N ARG A 135 -7.19 -4.54 -0.70
CA ARG A 135 -8.30 -4.74 0.23
C ARG A 135 -8.38 -3.56 1.19
N HIS A 136 -9.54 -2.91 1.23
CA HIS A 136 -9.81 -1.76 2.10
C HIS A 136 -10.69 -2.18 3.28
N PHE A 137 -10.30 -1.77 4.48
CA PHE A 137 -11.01 -2.04 5.71
C PHE A 137 -11.24 -0.74 6.48
N PHE A 138 -12.40 -0.62 7.12
CA PHE A 138 -12.60 0.34 8.22
C PHE A 138 -12.68 -0.46 9.51
N ARG A 139 -11.68 -0.29 10.38
CA ARG A 139 -11.45 -1.19 11.52
C ARG A 139 -11.34 -2.64 11.02
N ASP A 140 -12.19 -3.53 11.53
CA ASP A 140 -12.25 -4.96 11.16
C ASP A 140 -13.29 -5.26 10.05
N LYS A 141 -13.90 -4.24 9.44
CA LYS A 141 -14.92 -4.43 8.40
C LYS A 141 -14.35 -4.18 7.01
N LEU A 142 -14.40 -5.21 6.16
CA LEU A 142 -14.07 -5.07 4.74
C LEU A 142 -15.04 -4.10 4.06
N LEU A 143 -14.49 -3.05 3.44
CA LEU A 143 -15.22 -2.08 2.63
C LEU A 143 -15.33 -2.55 1.19
N LYS A 144 -14.18 -2.92 0.59
CA LYS A 144 -14.09 -3.33 -0.81
C LYS A 144 -12.80 -4.10 -1.05
N THR A 145 -12.85 -5.01 -2.01
CA THR A 145 -11.66 -5.60 -2.63
C THR A 145 -11.62 -5.18 -4.08
N PHE A 146 -10.46 -4.69 -4.50
CA PHE A 146 -10.13 -4.43 -5.89
C PHE A 146 -9.11 -5.46 -6.34
N ASP A 147 -9.28 -5.94 -7.56
CA ASP A 147 -8.50 -7.03 -8.13
C ASP A 147 -8.21 -6.68 -9.58
N PHE A 148 -6.96 -6.32 -9.84
CA PHE A 148 -6.52 -5.78 -11.12
C PHE A 148 -5.41 -6.64 -11.70
N GLU A 149 -5.52 -6.94 -12.98
CA GLU A 149 -4.45 -7.59 -13.75
C GLU A 149 -3.77 -6.54 -14.64
N PHE A 150 -2.46 -6.39 -14.44
CA PHE A 150 -1.59 -5.62 -15.34
C PHE A 150 -1.24 -6.44 -16.59
N GLY A 151 -1.13 -7.77 -16.44
CA GLY A 151 -0.76 -8.68 -17.52
C GLY A 151 0.76 -8.88 -17.64
N PHE A 152 1.27 -8.89 -18.87
CA PHE A 152 2.70 -9.05 -19.15
C PHE A 152 3.42 -7.70 -19.12
N CYS A 153 4.53 -7.62 -18.38
CA CYS A 153 5.39 -6.44 -18.38
C CYS A 153 6.75 -6.77 -19.01
N ILE A 154 7.18 -5.88 -19.91
CA ILE A 154 8.41 -6.03 -20.70
C ILE A 154 9.62 -5.83 -19.77
N PRO A 155 10.67 -6.68 -19.84
CA PRO A 155 11.92 -6.43 -19.12
C PRO A 155 12.56 -5.09 -19.49
N TYR A 156 13.27 -4.47 -18.55
CA TYR A 156 13.98 -3.20 -18.73
C TYR A 156 13.11 -2.07 -19.30
N SER A 157 11.81 -2.07 -18.98
CA SER A 157 10.88 -1.08 -19.48
C SER A 157 10.26 -0.27 -18.36
N LYS A 158 9.79 0.92 -18.73
CA LYS A 158 8.84 1.69 -17.96
C LYS A 158 7.44 1.40 -18.49
N ASN A 159 6.53 1.06 -17.58
CA ASN A 159 5.16 0.71 -17.88
C ASN A 159 4.23 1.72 -17.21
N THR A 160 3.11 2.00 -17.87
CA THR A 160 2.04 2.84 -17.34
C THR A 160 0.75 2.04 -17.39
N CYS A 161 0.03 1.99 -16.27
CA CYS A 161 -1.28 1.37 -16.19
C CYS A 161 -2.26 2.35 -15.55
N GLU A 162 -3.53 2.27 -15.93
CA GLU A 162 -4.60 2.99 -15.27
C GLU A 162 -5.65 2.00 -14.78
N HIS A 163 -5.84 1.99 -13.46
CA HIS A 163 -6.88 1.21 -12.82
C HIS A 163 -8.10 2.08 -12.54
N ILE A 164 -9.28 1.55 -12.87
CA ILE A 164 -10.55 2.22 -12.60
C ILE A 164 -11.13 1.64 -11.33
N TYR A 165 -11.25 2.47 -10.31
CA TYR A 165 -11.81 2.11 -9.02
C TYR A 165 -13.27 2.53 -8.98
N GLU A 166 -14.17 1.55 -8.87
CA GLU A 166 -15.57 1.77 -8.59
C GLU A 166 -15.84 1.67 -7.09
N PHE A 167 -16.16 2.80 -6.48
CA PHE A 167 -16.36 2.88 -5.03
C PHE A 167 -17.67 2.21 -4.62
N PRO A 168 -17.68 1.48 -3.50
CA PRO A 168 -18.92 0.93 -2.96
C PRO A 168 -19.84 2.06 -2.51
N THR A 169 -21.15 1.82 -2.56
CA THR A 169 -22.11 2.71 -1.89
C THR A 169 -21.98 2.52 -0.37
N LEU A 170 -21.49 3.55 0.32
CA LEU A 170 -21.32 3.54 1.76
C LEU A 170 -22.57 4.10 2.45
N ALA A 171 -22.97 3.47 3.57
CA ALA A 171 -24.07 3.98 4.38
C ALA A 171 -23.69 5.36 4.98
N PRO A 172 -24.62 6.32 5.09
CA PRO A 172 -24.31 7.66 5.59
C PRO A 172 -23.66 7.68 6.98
N ASP A 173 -24.06 6.77 7.87
CA ASP A 173 -23.48 6.69 9.21
C ASP A 173 -22.04 6.15 9.20
N LEU A 174 -21.76 5.16 8.33
CA LEU A 174 -20.39 4.68 8.11
C LEU A 174 -19.48 5.79 7.56
N VAL A 175 -19.99 6.61 6.64
CA VAL A 175 -19.24 7.77 6.12
C VAL A 175 -18.88 8.75 7.24
N LYS A 176 -19.83 9.07 8.14
CA LYS A 176 -19.57 9.94 9.30
C LYS A 176 -18.50 9.33 10.22
N GLU A 177 -18.59 8.02 10.50
CA GLU A 177 -17.60 7.32 11.31
C GLU A 177 -16.20 7.38 10.69
N MET A 178 -16.08 7.10 9.39
CA MET A 178 -14.80 7.16 8.68
C MET A 178 -14.18 8.56 8.67
N ILE A 179 -15.00 9.61 8.64
CA ILE A 179 -14.52 11.01 8.74
C ILE A 179 -14.04 11.32 10.17
N ALA A 180 -14.78 10.85 11.18
CA ALA A 180 -14.48 11.11 12.60
C ALA A 180 -13.30 10.28 13.14
N ALA A 181 -12.96 9.18 12.48
CA ALA A 181 -11.91 8.24 12.88
C ALA A 181 -10.77 8.18 11.85
N PRO A 182 -9.92 9.23 11.75
CA PRO A 182 -8.80 9.25 10.80
C PRO A 182 -7.83 8.08 11.06
N PHE A 183 -7.32 7.49 9.98
CA PHE A 183 -6.35 6.38 9.98
C PHE A 183 -6.87 5.03 10.53
N GLU A 184 -8.17 4.94 10.85
CA GLU A 184 -8.85 3.67 11.12
C GLU A 184 -9.35 2.98 9.83
N THR A 185 -9.44 3.72 8.72
CA THR A 185 -9.51 3.11 7.39
C THR A 185 -8.10 2.76 6.94
N ARG A 186 -7.89 1.51 6.55
CA ARG A 186 -6.59 0.96 6.14
C ARG A 186 -6.73 0.06 4.93
N SER A 187 -5.65 -0.12 4.19
CA SER A 187 -5.61 -1.06 3.09
C SER A 187 -4.32 -1.87 3.06
N ASP A 188 -4.45 -3.08 2.53
CA ASP A 188 -3.33 -3.92 2.11
C ASP A 188 -3.39 -4.05 0.59
N SER A 189 -2.28 -3.73 -0.09
CA SER A 189 -2.09 -3.91 -1.54
C SER A 189 -1.07 -5.03 -1.76
N PHE A 190 -1.55 -6.18 -2.24
CA PHE A 190 -0.78 -7.39 -2.49
C PHE A 190 -0.48 -7.52 -3.98
N TYR A 191 0.79 -7.69 -4.33
CA TYR A 191 1.23 -7.79 -5.72
C TYR A 191 1.78 -9.19 -6.00
N PHE A 192 1.29 -9.79 -7.08
CA PHE A 192 1.59 -11.16 -7.46
C PHE A 192 2.19 -11.21 -8.85
N VAL A 193 3.18 -12.09 -9.02
CA VAL A 193 3.71 -12.49 -10.32
C VAL A 193 3.66 -14.01 -10.37
N ASP A 194 3.01 -14.54 -11.41
CA ASP A 194 2.73 -15.98 -11.52
C ASP A 194 2.13 -16.59 -10.24
N ASP A 195 1.13 -15.90 -9.66
CA ASP A 195 0.39 -16.29 -8.45
C ASP A 195 1.25 -16.39 -7.17
N ARG A 196 2.43 -15.76 -7.17
CA ARG A 196 3.31 -15.66 -5.99
C ARG A 196 3.42 -14.22 -5.52
N LEU A 197 3.20 -14.00 -4.23
CA LEU A 197 3.36 -12.69 -3.61
C LEU A 197 4.82 -12.23 -3.71
N ILE A 198 5.04 -11.07 -4.34
CA ILE A 198 6.38 -10.46 -4.50
C ILE A 198 6.51 -9.11 -3.82
N MET A 199 5.39 -8.41 -3.59
CA MET A 199 5.38 -7.14 -2.88
C MET A 199 4.07 -6.97 -2.12
N HIS A 200 4.15 -6.30 -0.99
CA HIS A 200 2.99 -6.00 -0.15
C HIS A 200 3.15 -4.59 0.42
N ASN A 201 2.25 -3.70 0.05
CA ASN A 201 2.23 -2.32 0.52
C ASN A 201 1.01 -2.11 1.41
N LYS A 202 1.11 -1.12 2.29
CA LYS A 202 0.09 -0.76 3.27
C LYS A 202 -0.25 0.72 3.16
N ALA A 203 -1.48 1.07 3.48
CA ALA A 203 -1.85 2.47 3.62
C ALA A 203 -2.89 2.69 4.72
N ASP A 204 -2.92 3.92 5.24
CA ASP A 204 -4.00 4.42 6.05
C ASP A 204 -4.57 5.73 5.49
N TYR A 205 -5.84 5.99 5.82
CA TYR A 205 -6.62 7.05 5.21
C TYR A 205 -7.29 7.93 6.26
N ALA A 206 -7.18 9.23 6.08
CA ALA A 206 -8.02 10.22 6.77
C ALA A 206 -8.92 10.93 5.76
N TYR A 207 -10.16 11.21 6.16
CA TYR A 207 -11.15 11.90 5.32
C TYR A 207 -11.63 13.22 5.92
N ASN A 208 -10.94 13.74 6.93
CA ASN A 208 -11.28 14.97 7.64
C ASN A 208 -10.68 16.24 6.99
N GLY A 209 -10.04 16.13 5.82
CA GLY A 209 -9.42 17.26 5.15
C GLY A 209 -8.24 17.89 5.92
N GLY A 210 -7.57 17.12 6.79
CA GLY A 210 -6.44 17.61 7.58
C GLY A 210 -6.83 18.43 8.81
N MET A 211 -8.12 18.53 9.13
CA MET A 211 -8.58 19.15 10.37
C MET A 211 -8.24 18.22 11.54
N SER A 212 -7.15 18.51 12.27
CA SER A 212 -6.92 17.85 13.56
C SER A 212 -8.09 18.17 14.48
N SER A 213 -8.68 17.13 15.07
CA SER A 213 -9.65 17.28 16.15
C SER A 213 -8.96 18.05 17.26
N GLN A 214 -9.18 19.37 17.33
CA GLN A 214 -8.86 20.12 18.54
C GLN A 214 -9.84 19.61 19.59
N THR A 215 -9.34 18.85 20.55
CA THR A 215 -10.05 18.50 21.77
C THR A 215 -9.07 18.55 22.92
#